data_AF-A0A937P1Y3-F1
#
_entry.id   AF-A0A937P1Y3-F1
#
_cell.length_a   1.000
_cell.length_b   1.000
_cell.length_c   1.000
_cell.angle_alpha   90.00
_cell.angle_beta   90.00
_cell.angle_gamma   90.00
#
_symmetry.space_group_name_H-M   'P 1'
#
loop_
_entity.id
_entity.type
_entity.pdbx_description
1 polymer ?
#
loop_
_entity_poly.entity_id
_entity_poly.type
_entity_poly.pdbx_seq_one_letter_code
_entity_poly.pdbx_strand_id
1 'polypeptide(L)'
;METLRKLFLLTLTGLIITVTSQAQDYKTIQDAFEKSYLYEYSGDYSKAIDALKNVYDEESYEINLRLGWLTYMAGFFTESTAYYQKAIELKPLSIEAKFGYVYPASALGNWEQVKKQYNEILKIDPQNSMANYKLGSIYYGNEDYTTALKYFERVVNLYPFDYDGLLMYAWTNLKLGKFREAEVLFNKVLMNQPNDESALEGLDMIK
;
A
#
# COMPACT_ATOMS: atom_id res chain seq x y z
N MET A 1 41.98 30.00 31.85
CA MET A 1 42.18 29.12 30.67
C MET A 1 41.93 27.64 30.98
N GLU A 2 42.24 27.14 32.18
CA GLU A 2 42.08 25.72 32.51
C GLU A 2 40.63 25.24 32.66
N THR A 3 39.75 26.09 33.20
CA THR A 3 38.31 25.81 33.35
C THR A 3 37.58 25.70 32.01
N LEU A 4 37.93 26.55 31.04
CA LEU A 4 37.38 26.51 29.69
C LEU A 4 37.75 25.22 28.94
N ARG A 5 38.99 24.74 29.15
CA ARG A 5 39.51 23.50 28.54
C ARG A 5 38.82 22.25 29.11
N LYS A 6 38.56 22.22 30.42
CA LYS A 6 37.81 21.13 31.08
C LYS A 6 36.35 21.09 30.64
N LEU A 7 35.71 22.25 30.46
CA LEU A 7 34.33 22.34 29.96
C LEU A 7 34.22 21.82 28.51
N PHE A 8 35.18 22.20 27.65
CA PHE A 8 35.23 21.74 26.25
C PHE A 8 35.51 20.23 26.12
N LEU A 9 36.37 19.68 26.98
CA LEU A 9 36.64 18.23 27.03
C LEU A 9 35.39 17.45 27.46
N LEU A 10 34.64 17.92 28.46
CA LEU A 10 33.42 17.27 28.94
C LEU A 10 32.31 17.24 27.88
N THR A 11 32.09 18.35 27.18
CA THR A 11 31.08 18.40 26.10
C THR A 11 31.48 17.55 24.90
N LEU A 12 32.77 17.54 24.54
CA LEU A 12 33.29 16.70 23.46
C LEU A 12 33.16 15.20 23.79
N THR A 13 33.47 14.80 25.03
CA THR A 13 33.27 13.41 25.46
C THR A 13 31.80 13.02 25.52
N GLY A 14 30.91 13.90 26.00
CA GLY A 14 29.47 13.64 26.01
C GLY A 14 28.92 13.44 24.60
N LEU A 15 29.34 14.29 23.65
CA LEU A 15 28.95 14.20 22.25
C LEU A 15 29.48 12.91 21.57
N ILE A 16 30.70 12.49 21.87
CA ILE A 16 31.27 11.25 21.31
C ILE A 16 30.53 10.01 21.86
N ILE A 17 30.17 10.01 23.15
CA ILE A 17 29.41 8.90 23.76
C ILE A 17 28.00 8.80 23.14
N THR A 18 27.31 9.92 22.92
CA THR A 18 25.97 9.88 22.30
C THR A 18 26.02 9.42 20.85
N VAL A 19 27.01 9.86 20.08
CA VAL A 19 27.17 9.45 18.67
C VAL A 19 27.52 7.96 18.56
N THR A 20 28.39 7.46 19.44
CA THR A 20 28.76 6.02 19.44
C THR A 20 27.62 5.12 19.90
N SER A 21 26.82 5.53 20.89
CA SER A 21 25.59 4.84 21.29
C SER A 21 24.60 4.76 20.12
N GLN A 22 24.28 5.91 19.50
CA GLN A 22 23.35 5.95 18.36
C GLN A 22 23.84 5.09 17.19
N ALA A 23 25.14 5.09 16.89
CA ALA A 23 25.70 4.25 15.83
C ALA A 23 25.56 2.74 16.14
N GLN A 24 25.74 2.35 17.40
CA GLN A 24 25.54 0.96 17.84
C GLN A 24 24.06 0.54 17.75
N ASP A 25 23.14 1.45 18.04
CA ASP A 25 21.70 1.22 17.93
C ASP A 25 21.29 1.01 16.47
N TYR A 26 21.79 1.82 15.53
CA TYR A 26 21.51 1.65 14.09
C TYR A 26 22.00 0.31 13.56
N LYS A 27 23.20 -0.13 13.95
CA LYS A 27 23.72 -1.43 13.49
C LYS A 27 22.85 -2.58 14.01
N THR A 28 22.41 -2.50 15.26
CA THR A 28 21.54 -3.52 15.87
C THR A 28 20.19 -3.61 15.14
N ILE A 29 19.60 -2.46 14.78
CA ILE A 29 18.36 -2.41 14.00
C ILE A 29 18.59 -2.96 12.58
N GLN A 30 19.66 -2.56 11.90
CA GLN A 30 20.00 -3.07 10.56
C GLN A 30 20.13 -4.60 10.55
N ASP A 31 20.82 -5.17 11.54
CA ASP A 31 20.99 -6.63 11.66
C ASP A 31 19.65 -7.33 11.92
N ALA A 32 18.73 -6.71 12.66
CA ALA A 32 17.37 -7.22 12.85
C ALA A 32 16.56 -7.18 11.55
N PHE A 33 16.67 -6.11 10.76
CA PHE A 33 16.05 -6.01 9.44
C PHE A 33 16.60 -7.06 8.47
N GLU A 34 17.92 -7.24 8.41
CA GLU A 34 18.56 -8.25 7.57
C GLU A 34 18.02 -9.65 7.89
N LYS A 35 18.00 -10.02 9.18
CA LYS A 35 17.40 -11.28 9.64
C LYS A 35 15.94 -11.40 9.25
N SER A 36 15.15 -10.33 9.40
CA SER A 36 13.73 -10.35 9.04
C SER A 36 13.51 -10.63 7.55
N TYR A 37 14.32 -10.05 6.65
CA TYR A 37 14.27 -10.36 5.20
C TYR A 37 14.72 -11.78 4.90
N LEU A 38 15.78 -12.28 5.55
CA LEU A 38 16.25 -13.63 5.34
C LEU A 38 15.22 -14.68 5.78
N TYR A 39 14.60 -14.49 6.95
CA TYR A 39 13.57 -15.39 7.44
C TYR A 39 12.30 -15.32 6.59
N GLU A 40 11.88 -14.12 6.16
CA GLU A 40 10.76 -13.95 5.23
C GLU A 40 11.00 -14.67 3.90
N TYR A 41 12.19 -14.55 3.33
CA TYR A 41 12.56 -15.25 2.09
C TYR A 41 12.45 -16.78 2.23
N SER A 42 12.75 -17.31 3.41
CA SER A 42 12.57 -18.73 3.74
C SER A 42 11.14 -19.12 4.12
N GLY A 43 10.20 -18.17 4.18
CA GLY A 43 8.81 -18.36 4.61
C GLY A 43 8.61 -18.48 6.13
N ASP A 44 9.66 -18.29 6.93
CA ASP A 44 9.60 -18.36 8.40
C ASP A 44 9.20 -17.00 8.99
N TYR A 45 7.93 -16.65 8.84
CA TYR A 45 7.42 -15.35 9.29
C TYR A 45 7.51 -15.16 10.81
N SER A 46 7.44 -16.24 11.60
CA SER A 46 7.57 -16.17 13.05
C SER A 46 8.96 -15.62 13.44
N LYS A 47 10.03 -16.22 12.90
CA LYS A 47 11.39 -15.72 13.18
C LYS A 47 11.63 -14.33 12.59
N ALA A 48 11.02 -14.02 11.44
CA ALA A 48 11.12 -12.69 10.86
C ALA A 48 10.53 -11.61 11.78
N ILE A 49 9.36 -11.89 12.38
CA ILE A 49 8.71 -11.02 13.37
C ILE A 49 9.55 -10.92 14.64
N ASP A 50 10.01 -12.05 15.19
CA ASP A 50 10.81 -12.08 16.43
C ASP A 50 12.11 -11.28 16.31
N ALA A 51 12.76 -11.32 15.14
CA ALA A 51 13.97 -10.54 14.88
C ALA A 51 13.74 -9.03 15.11
N LEU A 52 12.60 -8.51 14.68
CA LEU A 52 12.23 -7.10 14.83
C LEU A 52 11.62 -6.78 16.20
N LYS A 53 10.87 -7.72 16.80
CA LYS A 53 10.29 -7.51 18.15
C LYS A 53 11.36 -7.27 19.22
N ASN A 54 12.54 -7.87 19.08
CA ASN A 54 13.66 -7.68 20.01
C ASN A 54 14.26 -6.27 19.99
N VAL A 55 14.03 -5.50 18.93
CA VAL A 55 14.50 -4.12 18.77
C VAL A 55 13.30 -3.17 18.63
N TYR A 56 12.10 -3.60 19.04
CA TYR A 56 10.89 -2.86 18.80
C TYR A 56 10.91 -1.51 19.51
N ASP A 57 10.64 -0.47 18.72
CA ASP A 57 10.39 0.89 19.16
C ASP A 57 9.07 1.33 18.53
N GLU A 58 8.10 1.72 19.36
CA GLU A 58 6.80 2.14 18.86
C GLU A 58 6.85 3.45 18.07
N GLU A 59 7.88 4.26 18.26
CA GLU A 59 8.12 5.51 17.52
C GLU A 59 8.87 5.28 16.21
N SER A 60 9.35 4.05 15.95
CA SER A 60 10.02 3.71 14.70
C SER A 60 9.02 3.42 13.58
N TYR A 61 8.97 4.33 12.60
CA TYR A 61 8.14 4.15 11.41
C TYR A 61 8.52 2.87 10.65
N GLU A 62 9.81 2.65 10.44
CA GLU A 62 10.33 1.56 9.62
C GLU A 62 10.02 0.20 10.27
N ILE A 63 10.16 0.08 11.60
CA ILE A 63 9.85 -1.16 12.33
C ILE A 63 8.36 -1.44 12.30
N ASN A 64 7.51 -0.45 12.57
CA ASN A 64 6.06 -0.61 12.50
C ASN A 64 5.61 -1.00 11.08
N LEU A 65 6.17 -0.36 10.04
CA LEU A 65 5.85 -0.71 8.65
C LEU A 65 6.21 -2.17 8.34
N ARG A 66 7.41 -2.60 8.76
CA ARG A 66 7.89 -3.95 8.47
C ARG A 66 7.16 -5.02 9.28
N LEU A 67 6.91 -4.78 10.56
CA LEU A 67 6.11 -5.68 11.39
C LEU A 67 4.67 -5.78 10.87
N GLY A 68 4.09 -4.68 10.38
CA GLY A 68 2.79 -4.69 9.69
C GLY A 68 2.76 -5.66 8.52
N TRP A 69 3.78 -5.62 7.65
CA TRP A 69 3.90 -6.54 6.52
C TRP A 69 4.06 -8.00 6.96
N LEU A 70 5.01 -8.27 7.85
CA LEU A 70 5.32 -9.65 8.25
C LEU A 70 4.17 -10.31 9.02
N THR A 71 3.46 -9.57 9.86
CA THR A 71 2.28 -10.08 10.56
C THR A 71 1.11 -10.32 9.61
N TYR A 72 0.96 -9.52 8.54
CA TYR A 72 0.00 -9.82 7.46
C TYR A 72 0.35 -11.15 6.77
N MET A 73 1.62 -11.32 6.38
CA MET A 73 2.09 -12.56 5.73
C MET A 73 1.94 -13.79 6.63
N ALA A 74 2.04 -13.62 7.95
CA ALA A 74 1.80 -14.67 8.94
C ALA A 74 0.31 -14.95 9.23
N GLY A 75 -0.62 -14.15 8.67
CA GLY A 75 -2.06 -14.28 8.92
C GLY A 75 -2.56 -13.57 10.19
N PHE A 76 -1.70 -12.85 10.91
CA PHE A 76 -2.05 -12.10 12.11
C PHE A 76 -2.63 -10.72 11.75
N PHE A 77 -3.79 -10.72 11.08
CA PHE A 77 -4.34 -9.50 10.46
C PHE A 77 -4.66 -8.38 11.44
N THR A 78 -5.20 -8.69 12.63
CA THR A 78 -5.49 -7.67 13.64
C THR A 78 -4.20 -7.00 14.14
N GLU A 79 -3.16 -7.77 14.42
CA GLU A 79 -1.85 -7.25 14.82
C GLU A 79 -1.22 -6.40 13.70
N SER A 80 -1.32 -6.89 12.45
CA SER A 80 -0.86 -6.16 11.26
C SER A 80 -1.52 -4.79 11.11
N THR A 81 -2.85 -4.70 11.28
CA THR A 81 -3.53 -3.40 11.23
C THR A 81 -3.05 -2.43 12.31
N ALA A 82 -2.69 -2.93 13.50
CA ALA A 82 -2.20 -2.08 14.59
C ALA A 82 -0.81 -1.49 14.26
N TYR A 83 0.09 -2.30 13.73
CA TYR A 83 1.42 -1.84 13.30
C TYR A 83 1.34 -0.83 12.14
N TYR A 84 0.51 -1.09 11.12
CA TYR A 84 0.31 -0.11 10.05
C TYR A 84 -0.35 1.18 10.54
N GLN A 85 -1.28 1.10 11.50
CA GLN A 85 -1.91 2.28 12.10
C GLN A 85 -0.86 3.17 12.80
N LYS A 86 0.06 2.57 13.57
CA LYS A 86 1.21 3.30 14.16
C LYS A 86 2.09 3.93 13.07
N ALA A 87 2.41 3.21 12.00
CA ALA A 87 3.19 3.76 10.88
C ALA A 87 2.48 4.94 10.19
N ILE A 88 1.15 4.89 10.05
CA ILE A 88 0.34 6.00 9.51
C ILE A 88 0.34 7.20 10.45
N GLU A 89 0.26 6.98 11.77
CA GLU A 89 0.31 8.06 12.77
C GLU A 89 1.66 8.79 12.76
N LEU A 90 2.76 8.04 12.66
CA LEU A 90 4.12 8.59 12.60
C LEU A 90 4.41 9.33 11.29
N LYS A 91 3.90 8.84 10.16
CA LYS A 91 4.05 9.48 8.84
C LYS A 91 2.69 9.58 8.13
N PRO A 92 1.86 10.60 8.47
CA PRO A 92 0.50 10.74 7.93
C PRO A 92 0.40 10.96 6.42
N LEU A 93 1.48 11.32 5.74
CA LEU A 93 1.53 11.45 4.28
C LEU A 93 2.13 10.24 3.56
N SER A 94 2.53 9.19 4.29
CA SER A 94 3.01 7.96 3.67
C SER A 94 1.87 7.24 2.94
N ILE A 95 2.01 7.10 1.62
CA ILE A 95 1.12 6.30 0.78
C ILE A 95 1.39 4.80 1.02
N GLU A 96 2.65 4.42 1.20
CA GLU A 96 3.08 3.04 1.45
C GLU A 96 2.41 2.45 2.71
N ALA A 97 2.40 3.19 3.82
CA ALA A 97 1.76 2.72 5.06
C ALA A 97 0.24 2.54 4.90
N LYS A 98 -0.42 3.41 4.12
CA LYS A 98 -1.87 3.31 3.85
C LYS A 98 -2.20 2.12 2.96
N PHE A 99 -1.41 1.88 1.91
CA PHE A 99 -1.56 0.66 1.10
C PHE A 99 -1.27 -0.59 1.94
N GLY A 100 -0.23 -0.56 2.76
CA GLY A 100 0.10 -1.62 3.71
C GLY A 100 -1.09 -1.98 4.60
N TYR A 101 -1.77 -1.00 5.19
CA TYR A 101 -2.98 -1.21 6.02
C TYR A 101 -4.13 -1.89 5.26
N VAL A 102 -4.28 -1.62 3.96
CA VAL A 102 -5.41 -2.15 3.18
C VAL A 102 -5.40 -3.67 3.13
N TYR A 103 -4.24 -4.32 2.98
CA TYR A 103 -4.16 -5.78 2.86
C TYR A 103 -4.76 -6.54 4.07
N PRO A 104 -4.31 -6.32 5.32
CA PRO A 104 -4.89 -6.98 6.49
C PRO A 104 -6.32 -6.51 6.76
N ALA A 105 -6.66 -5.25 6.47
CA ALA A 105 -8.03 -4.76 6.65
C ALA A 105 -9.02 -5.44 5.69
N SER A 106 -8.62 -5.68 4.43
CA SER A 106 -9.39 -6.47 3.47
C SER A 106 -9.54 -7.92 3.92
N ALA A 107 -8.48 -8.54 4.44
CA ALA A 107 -8.55 -9.91 4.97
C ALA A 107 -9.51 -10.05 6.16
N LEU A 108 -9.67 -9.00 6.96
CA LEU A 108 -10.65 -8.91 8.05
C LEU A 108 -12.07 -8.55 7.60
N GLY A 109 -12.28 -8.26 6.31
CA GLY A 109 -13.58 -7.79 5.80
C GLY A 109 -13.94 -6.36 6.22
N ASN A 110 -12.98 -5.57 6.69
CA ASN A 110 -13.18 -4.19 7.16
C ASN A 110 -13.24 -3.19 5.99
N TRP A 111 -14.20 -3.38 5.08
CA TRP A 111 -14.30 -2.64 3.81
C TRP A 111 -14.45 -1.12 3.96
N GLU A 112 -15.07 -0.65 5.04
CA GLU A 112 -15.14 0.80 5.33
C GLU A 112 -13.75 1.40 5.58
N GLN A 113 -12.88 0.70 6.32
CA GLN A 113 -11.52 1.17 6.55
C GLN A 113 -10.67 1.08 5.28
N VAL A 114 -10.86 0.03 4.48
CA VAL A 114 -10.20 -0.12 3.17
C VAL A 114 -10.54 1.07 2.26
N LYS A 115 -11.84 1.39 2.11
CA LYS A 115 -12.29 2.57 1.35
C LYS A 115 -11.71 3.86 1.92
N LYS A 116 -11.68 4.01 3.25
CA LYS A 116 -11.09 5.18 3.91
C LYS A 116 -9.62 5.34 3.52
N GLN A 117 -8.81 4.29 3.61
CA GLN A 117 -7.38 4.40 3.27
C GLN A 117 -7.14 4.74 1.80
N TYR A 118 -7.88 4.15 0.86
CA TYR A 118 -7.75 4.55 -0.54
C TYR A 118 -8.15 6.01 -0.77
N ASN A 119 -9.20 6.51 -0.11
CA ASN A 119 -9.56 7.92 -0.19
C ASN A 119 -8.46 8.83 0.40
N GLU A 120 -7.84 8.45 1.51
CA GLU A 120 -6.70 9.19 2.07
C GLU A 120 -5.49 9.18 1.13
N ILE A 121 -5.23 8.08 0.42
CA ILE A 121 -4.20 8.03 -0.64
C ILE A 121 -4.55 9.03 -1.76
N LEU A 122 -5.80 9.06 -2.23
CA LEU A 122 -6.23 9.96 -3.29
C LEU A 122 -6.28 11.44 -2.87
N LYS A 123 -6.31 11.76 -1.57
CA LYS A 123 -6.10 13.13 -1.08
C LYS A 123 -4.65 13.59 -1.24
N ILE A 124 -3.70 12.66 -1.15
CA ILE A 124 -2.26 12.92 -1.27
C ILE A 124 -1.85 12.90 -2.75
N ASP A 125 -2.27 11.87 -3.47
CA ASP A 125 -2.03 11.66 -4.89
C ASP A 125 -3.34 11.35 -5.61
N PRO A 126 -4.04 12.38 -6.13
CA PRO A 126 -5.31 12.20 -6.85
C PRO A 126 -5.20 11.33 -8.11
N GLN A 127 -4.00 11.20 -8.68
CA GLN A 127 -3.72 10.44 -9.90
C GLN A 127 -3.15 9.05 -9.57
N ASN A 128 -3.22 8.60 -8.32
CA ASN A 128 -2.78 7.27 -7.98
C ASN A 128 -3.65 6.21 -8.68
N SER A 129 -3.13 5.56 -9.72
CA SER A 129 -3.90 4.65 -10.55
C SER A 129 -4.39 3.43 -9.78
N MET A 130 -3.56 2.86 -8.90
CA MET A 130 -3.93 1.72 -8.07
C MET A 130 -5.09 2.07 -7.14
N ALA A 131 -5.04 3.19 -6.42
CA ALA A 131 -6.13 3.60 -5.53
C ALA A 131 -7.42 3.93 -6.30
N ASN A 132 -7.33 4.59 -7.46
CA ASN A 132 -8.48 4.81 -8.33
C ASN A 132 -9.08 3.48 -8.80
N TYR A 133 -8.27 2.55 -9.32
CA TYR A 133 -8.74 1.23 -9.77
C TYR A 133 -9.42 0.44 -8.65
N LYS A 134 -8.82 0.39 -7.45
CA LYS A 134 -9.35 -0.35 -6.31
C LYS A 134 -10.66 0.25 -5.78
N LEU A 135 -10.78 1.58 -5.69
CA LEU A 135 -12.05 2.22 -5.36
C LEU A 135 -13.10 1.96 -6.44
N GLY A 136 -12.75 2.10 -7.73
CA GLY A 136 -13.63 1.76 -8.85
C GLY A 136 -14.17 0.33 -8.73
N SER A 137 -13.31 -0.63 -8.44
CA SER A 137 -13.67 -2.04 -8.24
C SER A 137 -14.61 -2.25 -7.06
N ILE A 138 -14.38 -1.55 -5.93
CA ILE A 138 -15.27 -1.61 -4.76
C ILE A 138 -16.65 -1.06 -5.09
N TYR A 139 -16.74 0.09 -5.77
CA TYR A 139 -18.02 0.66 -6.18
C TYR A 139 -18.74 -0.21 -7.22
N TYR A 140 -18.00 -0.79 -8.16
CA TYR A 140 -18.54 -1.73 -9.14
C TYR A 140 -19.14 -2.97 -8.47
N GLY A 141 -18.43 -3.57 -7.50
CA GLY A 141 -18.92 -4.72 -6.74
C GLY A 141 -20.15 -4.40 -5.86
N ASN A 142 -20.33 -3.14 -5.48
CA ASN A 142 -21.53 -2.65 -4.79
C ASN A 142 -22.63 -2.19 -5.76
N GLU A 143 -22.48 -2.46 -7.06
CA GLU A 143 -23.39 -2.05 -8.13
C GLU A 143 -23.58 -0.52 -8.28
N ASP A 144 -22.75 0.29 -7.63
CA ASP A 144 -22.67 1.74 -7.86
C ASP A 144 -21.79 2.01 -9.08
N TYR A 145 -22.30 1.61 -10.24
CA TYR A 145 -21.62 1.77 -11.53
C TYR A 145 -21.38 3.24 -11.88
N THR A 146 -22.23 4.15 -11.39
CA THR A 146 -22.08 5.60 -11.65
C THR A 146 -20.82 6.14 -10.97
N THR A 147 -20.55 5.75 -9.73
CA THR A 147 -19.34 6.13 -9.03
C THR A 147 -18.12 5.38 -9.57
N ALA A 148 -18.25 4.07 -9.83
CA ALA A 148 -17.18 3.26 -10.40
C ALA A 148 -16.64 3.83 -11.72
N LEU A 149 -17.55 4.31 -12.58
CA LEU A 149 -17.22 4.90 -13.89
C LEU A 149 -16.18 6.02 -13.77
N LYS A 150 -16.35 6.93 -12.79
CA LYS A 150 -15.45 8.08 -12.58
C LYS A 150 -14.04 7.64 -12.20
N TYR A 151 -13.92 6.55 -11.45
CA TYR A 151 -12.65 6.01 -11.03
C TYR A 151 -11.92 5.29 -12.17
N PHE A 152 -12.62 4.43 -12.91
CA PHE A 152 -12.02 3.74 -14.06
C PHE A 152 -11.67 4.70 -15.20
N GLU A 153 -12.48 5.74 -15.43
CA GLU A 153 -12.16 6.81 -16.37
C GLU A 153 -10.81 7.48 -16.05
N ARG A 154 -10.53 7.76 -14.76
CA ARG A 154 -9.23 8.31 -14.34
C ARG A 154 -8.08 7.36 -14.63
N VAL A 155 -8.26 6.06 -14.39
CA VAL A 155 -7.23 5.04 -14.69
C VAL A 155 -6.93 5.04 -16.19
N VAL A 156 -7.96 4.98 -17.04
CA VAL A 156 -7.79 4.97 -18.51
C VAL A 156 -7.26 6.31 -19.05
N ASN A 157 -7.55 7.44 -18.40
CA ASN A 157 -6.98 8.73 -18.79
C ASN A 157 -5.48 8.82 -18.49
N LEU A 158 -5.01 8.18 -17.40
CA LEU A 158 -3.59 8.12 -17.05
C LEU A 158 -2.85 7.08 -17.89
N TYR A 159 -3.47 5.92 -18.08
CA TYR A 159 -2.93 4.77 -18.79
C TYR A 159 -3.96 4.26 -19.81
N PRO A 160 -4.03 4.86 -21.01
CA PRO A 160 -5.06 4.54 -22.01
C PRO A 160 -5.04 3.11 -22.56
N PHE A 161 -4.02 2.34 -22.23
CA PHE A 161 -3.85 0.94 -22.62
C PHE A 161 -3.63 0.01 -21.42
N ASP A 162 -4.00 0.45 -20.21
CA ASP A 162 -4.07 -0.43 -19.05
C ASP A 162 -5.22 -1.44 -19.25
N TYR A 163 -4.88 -2.73 -19.23
CA TYR A 163 -5.85 -3.79 -19.53
C TYR A 163 -7.00 -3.81 -18.52
N ASP A 164 -6.68 -3.86 -17.22
CA ASP A 164 -7.67 -3.97 -16.15
C ASP A 164 -8.57 -2.73 -16.12
N GLY A 165 -7.98 -1.54 -16.24
CA GLY A 165 -8.70 -0.27 -16.31
C GLY A 165 -9.64 -0.19 -17.51
N LEU A 166 -9.18 -0.57 -18.71
CA LEU A 166 -10.02 -0.58 -19.93
C LEU A 166 -11.17 -1.58 -19.80
N LEU A 167 -10.90 -2.80 -19.36
CA LEU A 167 -11.92 -3.85 -19.25
C LEU A 167 -12.99 -3.47 -18.23
N MET A 168 -12.59 -3.00 -17.05
CA MET A 168 -13.53 -2.56 -16.04
C MET A 168 -14.30 -1.30 -16.46
N TYR A 169 -13.68 -0.37 -17.21
CA TYR A 169 -14.38 0.78 -17.76
C TYR A 169 -15.41 0.38 -18.82
N ALA A 170 -15.10 -0.61 -19.67
CA ALA A 170 -16.03 -1.17 -20.65
C ALA A 170 -17.24 -1.82 -19.98
N TRP A 171 -17.01 -2.73 -19.04
CA TRP A 171 -18.07 -3.38 -18.27
C TRP A 171 -18.94 -2.38 -17.51
N THR A 172 -18.33 -1.36 -16.92
CA THR A 172 -19.08 -0.32 -16.20
C THR A 172 -19.98 0.48 -17.14
N ASN A 173 -19.52 0.82 -18.35
CA ASN A 173 -20.37 1.47 -19.36
C ASN A 173 -21.51 0.56 -19.80
N LEU A 174 -21.26 -0.74 -20.00
CA LEU A 174 -22.29 -1.72 -20.35
C LEU A 174 -23.37 -1.81 -19.26
N LYS A 175 -22.98 -1.92 -17.98
CA LYS A 175 -23.92 -1.96 -16.84
C LYS A 175 -24.75 -0.69 -16.68
N LEU A 176 -24.24 0.45 -17.16
CA LEU A 176 -24.97 1.73 -17.21
C LEU A 176 -25.84 1.89 -18.47
N GLY A 177 -25.88 0.90 -19.37
CA GLY A 177 -26.61 0.98 -20.65
C GLY A 177 -25.95 1.88 -21.70
N LYS A 178 -24.69 2.26 -21.50
CA LYS A 178 -23.89 3.06 -22.44
C LYS A 178 -23.22 2.15 -23.47
N PHE A 179 -24.06 1.51 -24.28
CA PHE A 179 -23.65 0.42 -25.16
C PHE A 179 -22.61 0.83 -26.21
N ARG A 180 -22.74 2.03 -26.78
CA ARG A 180 -21.79 2.53 -27.79
C ARG A 180 -20.40 2.75 -27.19
N GLU A 181 -20.33 3.33 -26.01
CA GLU A 181 -19.09 3.54 -25.28
C GLU A 181 -18.47 2.20 -24.86
N ALA A 182 -19.28 1.26 -24.36
CA ALA A 182 -18.84 -0.08 -24.01
C ALA A 182 -18.25 -0.82 -25.21
N GLU A 183 -18.92 -0.80 -26.37
CA GLU A 183 -18.44 -1.42 -27.61
C GLU A 183 -17.06 -0.89 -28.02
N VAL A 184 -16.87 0.44 -28.00
CA VAL A 184 -15.58 1.06 -28.29
C VAL A 184 -14.50 0.59 -27.31
N LEU A 185 -14.83 0.54 -26.01
CA LEU A 185 -13.88 0.15 -24.98
C LEU A 185 -13.51 -1.34 -25.06
N PHE A 186 -14.47 -2.25 -25.26
CA PHE A 186 -14.18 -3.66 -25.47
C PHE A 186 -13.32 -3.91 -26.70
N ASN A 187 -13.57 -3.20 -27.81
CA ASN A 187 -12.69 -3.28 -28.97
C ASN A 187 -11.27 -2.77 -28.67
N LYS A 188 -11.09 -1.76 -27.81
CA LYS A 188 -9.75 -1.34 -27.34
C LYS A 188 -9.07 -2.41 -26.49
N VAL A 189 -9.82 -3.13 -25.65
CA VAL A 189 -9.28 -4.28 -24.91
C VAL A 189 -8.75 -5.33 -25.91
N LEU A 190 -9.51 -5.63 -26.97
CA LEU A 190 -9.08 -6.59 -28.01
C LEU A 190 -7.89 -6.12 -28.85
N MET A 191 -7.67 -4.80 -28.97
CA MET A 191 -6.43 -4.26 -29.57
C MET A 191 -5.21 -4.53 -28.68
N ASN A 192 -5.39 -4.58 -27.35
CA ASN A 192 -4.34 -4.87 -26.38
C ASN A 192 -4.09 -6.38 -26.24
N GLN A 193 -5.16 -7.13 -26.02
CA GLN A 193 -5.16 -8.58 -25.87
C GLN A 193 -6.09 -9.20 -26.91
N PRO A 194 -5.56 -9.60 -28.07
CA PRO A 194 -6.36 -10.29 -29.08
C PRO A 194 -6.94 -11.59 -28.51
N ASN A 195 -8.25 -11.78 -28.68
CA ASN A 195 -9.05 -12.90 -28.14
C ASN A 195 -9.31 -12.86 -26.63
N ASP A 196 -9.25 -11.68 -25.99
CA ASP A 196 -9.73 -11.54 -24.61
C ASP A 196 -11.19 -12.01 -24.48
N GLU A 197 -11.40 -13.05 -23.68
CA GLU A 197 -12.71 -13.72 -23.54
C GLU A 197 -13.75 -12.77 -22.95
N SER A 198 -13.37 -11.96 -21.97
CA SER A 198 -14.28 -11.05 -21.27
C SER A 198 -14.75 -9.92 -22.19
N ALA A 199 -13.87 -9.37 -23.02
CA ALA A 199 -14.23 -8.36 -24.00
C ALA A 199 -15.13 -8.93 -25.11
N LEU A 200 -14.89 -10.16 -25.56
CA LEU A 200 -15.77 -10.84 -26.52
C LEU A 200 -17.16 -11.10 -25.94
N GLU A 201 -17.25 -11.54 -24.69
CA GLU A 201 -18.52 -11.69 -23.95
C GLU A 201 -19.27 -10.36 -23.88
N GLY A 202 -18.57 -9.29 -23.46
CA GLY A 202 -19.15 -7.95 -23.37
C GLY A 202 -19.71 -7.44 -24.70
N LEU A 203 -19.02 -7.70 -25.82
CA LEU A 203 -19.51 -7.36 -27.16
C LEU A 203 -20.72 -8.19 -27.59
N ASP A 204 -20.79 -9.46 -27.20
CA ASP A 204 -21.95 -10.30 -27.52
C ASP A 204 -23.21 -9.83 -26.81
N MET A 205 -23.08 -9.30 -25.59
CA MET A 205 -24.17 -8.72 -24.79
C MET A 205 -24.72 -7.39 -25.32
N ILE A 206 -24.03 -6.74 -26.27
CA ILE A 206 -24.47 -5.45 -26.85
C ILE A 206 -25.40 -5.65 -28.07
N LYS A 207 -25.42 -6.85 -28.65
CA LYS A 207 -26.23 -7.19 -29.84
C LYS A 207 -27.72 -7.30 -29.52
#